data_AF-A0AAD6V5C7-F1
#
_entry.id   AF-A0AAD6V5C7-F1
#
_cell.length_a   1.000
_cell.length_b   1.000
_cell.length_c   1.000
_cell.angle_alpha   90.00
_cell.angle_beta   90.00
_cell.angle_gamma   90.00
#
_symmetry.space_group_name_H-M   'P 1'
#
loop_
_entity.id
_entity.type
_entity.pdbx_description
1 polymer ?
#
loop_
_entity_poly.entity_id
_entity_poly.type
_entity_poly.pdbx_seq_one_letter_code
_entity_poly.pdbx_strand_id
1 'polypeptide(L)'
;GTMIMKEYLGKSSDHHTIDGEILGALLGLRIIKTVARPSCVTRATMFIDSKQAIRRLLSDRSRDGLMVRRFDDELRSMKHMSVIDLAWVPAHRGVLMNELVDLDAKAAALGDSST
;
A
#
# COMPACT_ATOMS: atom_id res chain seq x y z
N GLY A 1 -15.31 11.52 5.10
CA GLY A 1 -15.46 10.75 3.85
C GLY A 1 -14.26 9.84 3.70
N THR A 2 -14.45 8.61 3.24
CA THR A 2 -13.36 7.66 2.98
C THR A 2 -12.56 8.13 1.77
N MET A 3 -11.23 8.21 1.89
CA MET A 3 -10.34 8.56 0.78
C MET A 3 -9.92 7.27 0.05
N ILE A 4 -10.28 7.15 -1.23
CA ILE A 4 -9.91 6.02 -2.08
C ILE A 4 -8.95 6.52 -3.15
N MET A 5 -7.79 5.89 -3.27
CA MET A 5 -6.79 6.21 -4.28
C MET A 5 -6.63 4.99 -5.21
N LYS A 6 -6.62 5.22 -6.53
CA LYS A 6 -6.56 4.17 -7.56
C LYS A 6 -5.33 4.43 -8.46
N GLU A 7 -4.58 3.38 -8.80
CA GLU A 7 -3.46 3.48 -9.75
C GLU A 7 -3.48 2.25 -10.68
N TYR A 8 -3.28 2.49 -11.98
CA TYR A 8 -3.27 1.43 -12.99
C TYR A 8 -1.91 0.73 -12.97
N LEU A 9 -1.92 -0.57 -12.63
CA LEU A 9 -0.70 -1.36 -12.53
C LEU A 9 -0.22 -1.85 -13.90
N GLY A 10 -1.11 -2.08 -14.87
CA GLY A 10 -0.82 -2.73 -16.15
C GLY A 10 -1.78 -3.90 -16.41
N LYS A 11 -1.55 -4.67 -17.48
CA LYS A 11 -2.32 -5.90 -17.73
C LYS A 11 -1.89 -6.98 -16.73
N SER A 12 -2.82 -7.86 -16.36
CA SER A 12 -2.56 -8.97 -15.42
C SER A 12 -1.48 -9.95 -15.90
N SER A 13 -1.16 -9.97 -17.21
CA SER A 13 -0.07 -10.76 -17.80
C SER A 13 1.33 -10.21 -17.51
N ASP A 14 1.44 -8.95 -17.07
CA ASP A 14 2.70 -8.20 -17.05
C ASP A 14 3.23 -7.97 -15.62
N HIS A 15 2.47 -8.34 -14.58
CA HIS A 15 2.80 -8.10 -13.17
C HIS A 15 2.49 -9.30 -12.27
N HIS A 16 3.37 -9.54 -11.29
CA HIS A 16 3.13 -10.57 -10.29
C HIS A 16 2.19 -10.03 -9.20
N THR A 17 1.42 -10.89 -8.54
CA THR A 17 0.51 -10.52 -7.43
C THR A 17 1.19 -9.68 -6.34
N ILE A 18 2.49 -9.89 -6.13
CA ILE A 18 3.32 -9.12 -5.18
C ILE A 18 3.45 -7.64 -5.58
N ASP A 19 3.46 -7.29 -6.87
CA ASP A 19 3.54 -5.90 -7.32
C ASP A 19 2.25 -5.12 -6.99
N GLY A 20 1.09 -5.79 -7.05
CA GLY A 20 -0.19 -5.20 -6.63
C GLY A 20 -0.25 -4.92 -5.13
N GLU A 21 0.26 -5.83 -4.31
CA GLU A 21 0.40 -5.63 -2.86
C GLU A 21 1.30 -4.44 -2.52
N ILE A 22 2.45 -4.33 -3.20
CA ILE A 22 3.38 -3.22 -3.02
C ILE A 22 2.76 -1.90 -3.51
N LEU A 23 2.01 -1.93 -4.62
CA LEU A 23 1.26 -0.77 -5.09
C LEU A 23 0.22 -0.32 -4.06
N GLY A 24 -0.52 -1.25 -3.46
CA GLY A 24 -1.45 -0.96 -2.36
C GLY A 24 -0.76 -0.25 -1.19
N ALA A 25 0.42 -0.74 -0.78
CA ALA A 25 1.23 -0.10 0.25
C ALA A 25 1.71 1.32 -0.16
N LEU A 26 2.10 1.53 -1.43
CA LEU A 26 2.47 2.84 -1.97
C LEU A 26 1.29 3.83 -1.93
N LEU A 27 0.08 3.38 -2.28
CA LEU A 27 -1.13 4.20 -2.19
C LEU A 27 -1.45 4.56 -0.73
N GLY A 28 -1.25 3.62 0.19
CA GLY A 28 -1.33 3.86 1.63
C GLY A 28 -0.40 4.99 2.10
N LEU A 29 0.87 4.98 1.68
CA LEU A 29 1.82 6.06 1.98
C LEU A 29 1.33 7.42 1.46
N ARG A 30 0.82 7.48 0.22
CA ARG A 30 0.32 8.74 -0.36
C ARG A 30 -0.90 9.28 0.37
N ILE A 31 -1.79 8.40 0.85
CA ILE A 31 -2.91 8.80 1.70
C ILE A 31 -2.38 9.38 3.02
N ILE A 32 -1.45 8.68 3.68
CA ILE A 32 -0.83 9.18 4.92
C ILE A 32 -0.19 10.54 4.68
N LYS A 33 0.58 10.73 3.61
CA LYS A 33 1.19 12.02 3.26
C LYS A 33 0.16 13.13 3.07
N THR A 34 -0.96 12.82 2.41
CA THR A 34 -2.05 13.76 2.15
C THR A 34 -2.75 14.19 3.45
N VAL A 35 -2.94 13.26 4.39
CA VAL A 35 -3.58 13.52 5.69
C VAL A 35 -2.60 14.11 6.71
N ALA A 36 -1.32 13.74 6.65
CA ALA A 36 -0.30 14.19 7.60
C ALA A 36 0.05 15.68 7.42
N ARG A 37 0.05 16.20 6.18
CA ARG A 37 0.31 17.62 5.90
C ARG A 37 -0.59 18.57 6.69
N PRO A 38 -1.93 18.39 6.72
CA PRO A 38 -2.81 19.25 7.50
C PRO A 38 -2.99 18.85 8.98
N SER A 39 -2.68 17.61 9.38
CA SER A 39 -3.16 17.06 10.67
C SER A 39 -2.09 16.75 11.72
N CYS A 40 -0.85 17.22 11.57
CA CYS A 40 0.27 16.97 12.51
C CYS A 40 0.46 15.49 12.87
N VAL A 41 0.16 14.57 11.94
CA VAL A 41 0.31 13.13 12.17
C VAL A 41 1.80 12.81 12.27
N THR A 42 2.26 12.47 13.47
CA THR A 42 3.67 12.15 13.74
C THR A 42 4.00 10.67 13.56
N ARG A 43 2.99 9.79 13.55
CA ARG A 43 3.15 8.35 13.40
C ARG A 43 1.96 7.71 12.70
N ALA A 44 2.21 6.77 11.80
CA ALA A 44 1.18 5.98 11.13
C ALA A 44 1.63 4.52 11.00
N THR A 45 0.69 3.59 11.14
CA THR A 45 0.94 2.15 10.96
C THR A 45 0.11 1.64 9.80
N MET A 46 0.76 1.02 8.82
CA MET A 46 0.10 0.34 7.71
C MET A 46 0.02 -1.15 8.01
N PHE A 47 -1.20 -1.69 7.97
CA PHE A 47 -1.46 -3.12 8.12
C PHE A 47 -1.51 -3.76 6.73
N ILE A 48 -0.66 -4.77 6.52
CA ILE A 48 -0.52 -5.48 5.23
C ILE A 48 -0.63 -6.98 5.51
N ASP A 49 -1.44 -7.71 4.76
CA ASP A 49 -1.61 -9.15 4.95
C ASP A 49 -0.64 -10.02 4.13
N SER A 50 0.01 -9.43 3.13
CA SER A 50 1.09 -10.05 2.38
C SER A 50 2.44 -9.99 3.10
N LYS A 51 2.81 -11.11 3.76
CA LYS A 51 4.16 -11.31 4.33
C LYS A 51 5.26 -11.17 3.27
N GLN A 52 4.98 -11.53 2.02
CA GLN A 52 5.93 -11.43 0.91
C GLN A 52 6.18 -9.97 0.54
N ALA A 53 5.13 -9.15 0.47
CA ALA A 53 5.26 -7.72 0.24
C ALA A 53 6.03 -7.03 1.37
N ILE A 54 5.70 -7.31 2.63
CA ILE A 54 6.45 -6.76 3.78
C ILE A 54 7.93 -7.14 3.70
N ARG A 55 8.26 -8.41 3.45
CA ARG A 55 9.65 -8.85 3.30
C ARG A 55 10.36 -8.13 2.16
N ARG A 56 9.67 -7.95 1.03
CA ARG A 56 10.22 -7.24 -0.13
C ARG A 56 10.40 -5.76 0.15
N LEU A 57 9.53 -5.10 0.91
CA LEU A 57 9.69 -3.70 1.29
C LEU A 57 10.81 -3.49 2.33
N LEU A 58 11.03 -4.46 3.22
CA LEU A 58 12.03 -4.36 4.28
C LEU A 58 13.43 -4.85 3.90
N SER A 59 13.58 -5.64 2.83
CA SER A 59 14.89 -6.19 2.46
C SER A 59 15.76 -5.16 1.76
N ASP A 60 17.02 -4.98 2.16
CA ASP A 60 17.93 -4.02 1.50
C ASP A 60 18.31 -4.43 0.06
N ARG A 61 18.12 -5.72 -0.27
CA ARG A 61 18.40 -6.31 -1.61
C ARG A 61 17.24 -6.20 -2.61
N SER A 62 16.17 -5.47 -2.29
CA SER A 62 14.93 -5.45 -3.12
C SER A 62 14.68 -4.21 -3.95
N ARG A 63 15.65 -3.30 -4.04
CA ARG A 63 15.56 -2.13 -4.92
C ARG A 63 15.45 -2.47 -6.40
N ASP A 64 15.49 -3.74 -6.78
CA ASP A 64 15.37 -4.21 -8.16
C ASP A 64 13.94 -4.16 -8.73
N GLY A 65 12.89 -3.90 -7.94
CA GLY A 65 11.52 -3.72 -8.44
C GLY A 65 11.12 -2.26 -8.64
N LEU A 66 10.46 -1.92 -9.75
CA LEU A 66 9.95 -0.55 -10.00
C LEU A 66 9.05 -0.08 -8.85
N MET A 67 8.15 -0.94 -8.35
CA MET A 67 7.22 -0.58 -7.29
C MET A 67 7.91 -0.41 -5.93
N VAL A 68 8.93 -1.22 -5.63
CA VAL A 68 9.75 -1.05 -4.42
C VAL A 68 10.50 0.27 -4.46
N ARG A 69 11.07 0.65 -5.61
CA ARG A 69 11.75 1.95 -5.76
C ARG A 69 10.79 3.11 -5.55
N ARG A 70 9.60 3.06 -6.16
CA ARG A 70 8.56 4.08 -5.97
C ARG A 70 8.13 4.19 -4.50
N PHE A 71 7.98 3.07 -3.81
CA PHE A 71 7.67 3.04 -2.38
C PHE A 71 8.79 3.69 -1.55
N ASP A 72 10.05 3.32 -1.79
CA ASP A 72 11.21 3.89 -1.12
C ASP A 72 11.33 5.41 -1.34
N ASP A 73 11.12 5.87 -2.58
CA ASP A 73 11.16 7.29 -2.93
C ASP A 73 10.06 8.07 -2.20
N GLU A 74 8.84 7.54 -2.16
CA GLU A 74 7.72 8.14 -1.43
C GLU A 74 8.00 8.17 0.08
N LEU A 75 8.48 7.07 0.66
CA LEU A 75 8.83 6.98 2.08
C LEU A 75 9.94 7.98 2.45
N ARG A 76 10.98 8.11 1.62
CA ARG A 76 12.05 9.10 1.81
C ARG A 76 11.52 10.53 1.78
N SER A 77 10.56 10.82 0.91
CA SER A 77 9.92 12.14 0.85
C SER A 77 9.13 12.49 2.12
N MET A 78 8.79 11.50 2.94
CA MET A 78 8.03 11.64 4.19
C MET A 78 8.91 11.56 5.45
N LYS A 79 10.23 11.37 5.32
CA LYS A 79 11.14 11.10 6.45
C LYS A 79 11.06 12.13 7.59
N HIS A 80 10.72 13.38 7.28
CA HIS A 80 10.60 14.47 8.25
C HIS A 80 9.17 14.74 8.71
N MET A 81 8.18 14.06 8.14
CA MET A 81 6.76 14.30 8.41
C MET A 81 6.22 13.34 9.46
N SER A 82 6.49 12.04 9.31
CA SER A 82 5.85 11.01 10.13
C SER A 82 6.73 9.76 10.22
N VAL A 83 6.67 9.07 11.36
CA VAL A 83 7.19 7.71 11.52
C VAL A 83 6.20 6.74 10.89
N ILE A 84 6.64 5.93 9.94
CA ILE A 84 5.79 4.92 9.28
C ILE A 84 6.21 3.53 9.75
N ASP A 85 5.27 2.80 10.34
CA ASP A 85 5.44 1.40 10.74
C ASP A 85 4.67 0.48 9.78
N LEU A 86 5.25 -0.68 9.48
CA LEU A 86 4.58 -1.76 8.74
C LEU A 86 4.26 -2.91 9.70
N ALA A 87 3.01 -3.33 9.75
CA ALA A 87 2.55 -4.44 10.57
C ALA A 87 1.87 -5.51 9.72
N TRP A 88 2.18 -6.78 10.00
CA TRP A 88 1.51 -7.89 9.34
C TRP A 88 0.18 -8.21 10.03
N VAL A 89 -0.88 -8.42 9.24
CA VAL A 89 -2.18 -8.94 9.72
C VAL A 89 -2.59 -10.17 8.93
N PRO A 90 -3.35 -11.11 9.51
CA PRO A 90 -3.79 -12.28 8.76
C PRO A 90 -4.98 -11.94 7.85
N ALA A 91 -4.88 -12.34 6.57
CA ALA A 91 -5.98 -12.26 5.60
C ALA A 91 -7.16 -13.16 6.02
N HIS A 92 -8.39 -12.73 5.71
CA HIS A 92 -9.63 -13.52 5.85
C HIS A 92 -9.88 -14.09 7.27
N ARG A 93 -9.55 -13.31 8.29
CA ARG A 93 -9.76 -13.67 9.71
C ARG A 93 -10.76 -12.78 10.43
N GLY A 94 -11.63 -12.06 9.70
CA GLY A 94 -12.63 -11.15 10.26
C GLY A 94 -12.06 -9.77 10.61
N VAL A 95 -10.90 -9.39 10.07
CA VAL A 95 -10.39 -8.02 10.22
C VAL A 95 -11.13 -7.14 9.22
N LEU A 96 -12.26 -6.57 9.64
CA LEU A 96 -13.22 -5.87 8.78
C LEU A 96 -12.55 -4.88 7.80
N MET A 97 -11.64 -4.04 8.28
CA MET A 97 -10.96 -3.05 7.42
C MET A 97 -10.04 -3.69 6.38
N ASN A 98 -9.38 -4.81 6.71
CA ASN A 98 -8.55 -5.56 5.76
C ASN A 98 -9.43 -6.22 4.69
N GLU A 99 -10.57 -6.76 5.09
CA GLU A 99 -11.51 -7.43 4.18
C GLU A 99 -12.18 -6.44 3.22
N LEU A 100 -12.52 -5.23 3.67
CA LEU A 100 -13.05 -4.18 2.80
C LEU A 100 -12.02 -3.73 1.76
N VAL A 101 -10.75 -3.55 2.16
CA VAL A 101 -9.67 -3.18 1.23
C VAL A 101 -9.41 -4.28 0.19
N ASP A 102 -9.46 -5.55 0.60
CA ASP A 102 -9.33 -6.70 -0.31
C ASP A 102 -10.48 -6.76 -1.34
N LEU A 103 -11.72 -6.47 -0.91
CA LEU A 103 -12.86 -6.37 -1.83
C LEU A 103 -12.69 -5.24 -2.84
N ASP A 104 -12.27 -4.06 -2.40
CA ASP A 104 -12.01 -2.91 -3.28
C ASP A 104 -10.89 -3.20 -4.29
N ALA A 105 -9.83 -3.87 -3.85
CA ALA A 105 -8.73 -4.28 -4.72
C ALA A 105 -9.18 -5.29 -5.78
N LYS A 106 -10.02 -6.28 -5.40
CA LYS A 106 -10.60 -7.25 -6.34
C LYS A 106 -11.53 -6.58 -7.34
N ALA A 107 -12.38 -5.67 -6.89
CA ALA A 107 -13.28 -4.91 -7.75
C ALA A 107 -12.48 -4.08 -8.77
N ALA A 108 -11.41 -3.40 -8.33
CA ALA A 108 -10.51 -2.67 -9.21
C ALA A 108 -9.81 -3.57 -10.25
N ALA A 109 -9.40 -4.79 -9.85
CA ALA A 109 -8.76 -5.75 -10.76
C ALA A 109 -9.72 -6.30 -11.83
N LEU A 110 -11.02 -6.37 -11.55
CA LEU A 110 -12.06 -6.82 -12.48
C LEU A 110 -12.55 -5.71 -13.42
N GLY A 111 -12.09 -4.47 -13.24
CA GLY A 111 -12.59 -3.31 -13.99
C GLY A 111 -13.91 -2.73 -13.46
N ASP A 112 -14.54 -3.41 -12.49
CA ASP A 112 -15.73 -2.95 -11.76
C ASP A 112 -15.29 -2.02 -10.63
N SER A 113 -14.76 -0.85 -10.98
CA SER A 113 -14.46 0.15 -9.96
C SER A 113 -15.77 0.88 -9.62
N SER A 114 -16.30 0.66 -8.41
CA SER A 114 -17.38 1.51 -7.88
C SER A 114 -16.95 2.99 -7.97
N THR A 115 -17.83 3.78 -8.61
CA THR A 115 -17.76 5.24 -8.73
C THR A 115 -18.04 5.92 -7.40
#